data_AF-A0A927MJP2-F1
#
_entry.id   AF-A0A927MJP2-F1
#
_cell.length_a   1.000
_cell.length_b   1.000
_cell.length_c   1.000
_cell.angle_alpha   90.00
_cell.angle_beta   90.00
_cell.angle_gamma   90.00
#
_symmetry.space_group_name_H-M   'P 1'
#
loop_
_entity.id
_entity.type
_entity.pdbx_description
1 polymer ?
#
loop_
_entity_poly.entity_id
_entity_poly.type
_entity_poly.pdbx_seq_one_letter_code
_entity_poly.pdbx_strand_id
1 'polypeptide(L)'
;MINRKMTLKEFLTNEEYEGVIQNATQYSDMSLPVWHLEVTGKCLCELSNFDLIRCIRQDVFKDLATVEIIERIDEQNTPFYADIDSMELMEKLSSISSEVLSAHKSKLDRMIENVEKNNLIDLADVWMFDEQKETYQGYINIIKKIN
;
A
#
# COMPACT_ATOMS: atom_id res chain seq x y z
N MET A 1 5.23 1.28 16.60
CA MET A 1 4.38 2.17 15.78
C MET A 1 5.30 3.00 14.90
N ILE A 2 5.12 2.96 13.57
CA ILE A 2 5.97 3.69 12.63
C ILE A 2 5.72 5.19 12.78
N ASN A 3 6.79 6.00 12.81
CA ASN A 3 6.67 7.45 12.82
C ASN A 3 6.38 7.96 11.41
N ARG A 4 5.13 8.32 11.14
CA ARG A 4 4.67 8.78 9.81
C ARG A 4 5.27 10.11 9.36
N LYS A 5 5.89 10.86 10.27
CA LYS A 5 6.57 12.15 10.00
C LYS A 5 8.07 12.00 9.76
N MET A 6 8.60 10.78 9.85
CA MET A 6 9.99 10.48 9.54
C MET A 6 10.15 10.43 8.02
N THR A 7 11.21 11.04 7.51
CA THR A 7 11.51 11.03 6.07
C THR A 7 11.91 9.61 5.64
N LEU A 8 11.49 9.17 4.46
CA LEU A 8 11.77 7.81 3.97
C LEU A 8 13.27 7.48 3.89
N LYS A 9 14.11 8.48 3.60
CA LYS A 9 15.56 8.37 3.67
C LYS A 9 16.06 7.84 5.02
N GLU A 10 15.41 8.20 6.13
CA GLU A 10 15.86 7.80 7.47
C GLU A 10 15.59 6.32 7.77
N PHE A 11 14.82 5.63 6.93
CA PHE A 11 14.64 4.18 6.96
C PHE A 11 15.68 3.44 6.12
N LEU A 12 16.56 4.15 5.41
CA LEU A 12 17.66 3.59 4.64
C LEU A 12 18.97 3.73 5.41
N THR A 13 19.85 2.76 5.23
CA THR A 13 21.27 2.93 5.54
C THR A 13 21.90 3.96 4.59
N ASN A 14 23.04 4.51 4.98
CA ASN A 14 23.79 5.43 4.11
C ASN A 14 24.15 4.78 2.76
N GLU A 15 24.52 3.50 2.77
CA GLU A 15 24.87 2.75 1.56
C GLU A 15 23.66 2.58 0.62
N GLU A 16 22.50 2.20 1.16
CA GLU A 16 21.27 2.10 0.37
C GLU A 16 20.89 3.46 -0.21
N TYR A 17 20.97 4.53 0.58
CA TYR A 17 20.64 5.87 0.11
C TYR A 17 21.62 6.38 -0.96
N GLU A 18 22.93 6.12 -0.81
CA GLU A 18 23.92 6.40 -1.85
C GLU A 18 23.62 5.62 -3.13
N GLY A 19 23.20 4.35 -3.01
CA GLY A 19 22.73 3.54 -4.12
C GLY A 19 21.53 4.16 -4.86
N VAL A 20 20.55 4.69 -4.13
CA VAL A 20 19.42 5.43 -4.73
C VAL A 20 19.91 6.66 -5.49
N ILE A 21 20.82 7.46 -4.92
CA ILE A 21 21.39 8.65 -5.58
C ILE A 21 22.14 8.27 -6.84
N GLN A 22 23.03 7.28 -6.78
CA GLN A 22 23.82 6.83 -7.92
C GLN A 22 22.93 6.33 -9.05
N ASN A 23 21.91 5.54 -8.72
CA ASN A 23 20.96 5.03 -9.69
C ASN A 23 20.17 6.17 -10.37
N ALA A 24 19.68 7.14 -9.60
CA ALA A 24 18.98 8.30 -10.16
C ALA A 24 19.90 9.22 -11.00
N THR A 25 21.19 9.30 -10.65
CA THR A 25 22.18 10.08 -11.40
C THR A 25 22.54 9.39 -12.72
N GLN A 26 22.73 8.07 -12.69
CA GLN A 26 23.09 7.28 -13.88
C GLN A 26 21.93 7.21 -14.89
N TYR A 27 20.69 7.20 -14.41
CA TYR A 27 19.48 7.07 -15.22
C TYR A 27 18.57 8.29 -15.05
N SER A 28 19.15 9.48 -15.12
CA SER A 28 18.46 10.76 -14.86
C SER A 28 17.33 11.08 -15.84
N ASP A 29 17.31 10.43 -16.99
CA ASP A 29 16.27 10.53 -18.02
C ASP A 29 15.11 9.54 -17.80
N MET A 30 15.26 8.58 -16.88
CA MET A 30 14.24 7.59 -16.56
C MET A 30 13.37 8.02 -15.39
N SER A 31 12.05 7.89 -15.54
CA SER A 31 11.09 8.37 -14.56
C SER A 31 11.10 7.59 -13.24
N LEU A 32 11.49 6.32 -13.24
CA LEU A 32 11.43 5.47 -12.05
C LEU A 32 12.60 5.71 -11.08
N PRO A 33 13.87 5.74 -11.51
CA PRO A 33 15.00 6.11 -10.65
C PRO A 33 14.87 7.53 -10.07
N VAL A 34 14.43 8.49 -10.88
CA VAL A 34 14.18 9.88 -10.43
C VAL A 34 13.07 9.91 -9.38
N TRP A 35 11.93 9.26 -9.65
CA TRP A 35 10.83 9.18 -8.67
C TRP A 35 11.28 8.52 -7.35
N HIS A 36 12.08 7.45 -7.40
CA HIS A 36 12.56 6.80 -6.19
C HIS A 36 13.40 7.78 -5.36
N LEU A 37 14.33 8.51 -5.97
CA LEU A 37 15.07 9.54 -5.25
C LEU A 37 14.17 10.62 -4.66
N GLU A 38 13.19 11.13 -5.43
CA GLU A 38 12.23 12.12 -4.95
C GLU A 38 11.42 11.62 -3.75
N VAL A 39 10.96 10.37 -3.78
CA VAL A 39 10.14 9.80 -2.71
C VAL A 39 10.95 9.65 -1.43
N THR A 40 12.26 9.34 -1.50
CA THR A 40 13.11 9.25 -0.30
C THR A 40 13.15 10.55 0.50
N GLY A 41 12.92 11.71 -0.14
CA GLY A 41 12.89 13.01 0.52
C GLY A 41 11.57 13.37 1.20
N LYS A 42 10.52 12.53 1.07
CA LYS A 42 9.19 12.75 1.64
C LYS A 42 9.00 11.96 2.95
N CYS A 43 8.11 12.44 3.80
CA CYS A 43 7.60 11.66 4.94
C CYS A 43 6.47 10.73 4.49
N LEU A 44 6.20 9.65 5.24
CA LEU A 44 5.11 8.72 4.95
C LEU A 44 3.74 9.43 4.82
N CYS A 45 3.45 10.36 5.72
CA CYS A 45 2.20 11.13 5.68
C CYS A 45 2.11 12.10 4.48
N GLU A 46 3.23 12.39 3.81
CA GLU A 46 3.29 13.28 2.64
C GLU A 46 3.21 12.51 1.31
N LEU A 47 3.30 11.18 1.35
CA LEU A 47 3.18 10.37 0.15
C LEU A 47 1.80 10.53 -0.46
N SER A 48 1.74 10.83 -1.74
CA SER A 48 0.48 10.77 -2.48
C SER A 48 -0.02 9.34 -2.56
N ASN A 49 -1.31 9.15 -2.89
CA ASN A 49 -1.82 7.79 -3.14
C ASN A 49 -1.01 7.11 -4.24
N PHE A 50 -0.66 7.84 -5.31
CA PHE A 50 0.20 7.35 -6.38
C PHE A 50 1.57 6.89 -5.87
N ASP A 51 2.21 7.65 -4.97
CA ASP A 51 3.49 7.26 -4.37
C ASP A 51 3.36 5.97 -3.55
N LEU A 52 2.36 5.87 -2.68
CA LEU A 52 2.12 4.69 -1.83
C LEU A 52 1.92 3.43 -2.66
N ILE A 53 1.14 3.57 -3.72
CA ILE A 53 0.84 2.50 -4.67
C ILE A 53 2.09 2.08 -5.43
N ARG A 54 2.87 3.06 -5.90
CA ARG A 54 4.08 2.82 -6.66
C ARG A 54 5.16 2.18 -5.79
N CYS A 55 5.26 2.58 -4.52
CA CYS A 55 6.07 1.90 -3.50
C CYS A 55 5.74 0.40 -3.46
N ILE A 56 4.46 0.03 -3.37
CA ILE A 56 4.09 -1.39 -3.35
C ILE A 56 4.36 -2.09 -4.69
N ARG A 57 4.08 -1.43 -5.83
CA ARG A 57 4.33 -1.99 -7.18
C ARG A 57 5.80 -2.26 -7.46
N GLN A 58 6.69 -1.44 -6.93
CA GLN A 58 8.12 -1.48 -7.21
C GLN A 58 8.93 -2.18 -6.10
N ASP A 59 8.25 -2.70 -5.07
CA ASP A 59 8.86 -3.30 -3.89
C ASP A 59 9.83 -2.34 -3.15
N VAL A 60 9.47 -1.04 -3.13
CA VAL A 60 10.24 0.04 -2.52
C VAL A 60 9.46 0.61 -1.35
N PHE A 61 9.99 0.55 -0.13
CA PHE A 61 9.29 0.94 1.11
C PHE A 61 7.90 0.30 1.24
N LYS A 62 7.72 -0.90 0.65
CA LYS A 62 6.43 -1.58 0.51
C LYS A 62 5.68 -1.73 1.84
N ASP A 63 6.38 -2.11 2.90
CA ASP A 63 5.81 -2.28 4.23
C ASP A 63 5.38 -0.95 4.85
N LEU A 64 6.22 0.08 4.71
CA LEU A 64 5.89 1.42 5.22
C LEU A 64 4.69 2.03 4.48
N ALA A 65 4.65 1.88 3.15
CA ALA A 65 3.53 2.31 2.33
C ALA A 65 2.23 1.57 2.68
N THR A 66 2.32 0.28 2.97
CA THR A 66 1.18 -0.53 3.41
C THR A 66 0.62 -0.03 4.74
N VAL A 67 1.50 0.25 5.70
CA VAL A 67 1.07 0.80 6.98
C VAL A 67 0.36 2.14 6.79
N GLU A 68 0.95 3.07 6.02
CA GLU A 68 0.31 4.36 5.74
C GLU A 68 -1.05 4.20 5.04
N ILE A 69 -1.19 3.24 4.13
CA ILE A 69 -2.47 2.93 3.46
C ILE A 69 -3.52 2.49 4.48
N ILE A 70 -3.19 1.57 5.38
CA ILE A 70 -4.11 1.07 6.40
C ILE A 70 -4.52 2.19 7.35
N GLU A 71 -3.56 3.01 7.79
CA GLU A 71 -3.82 4.16 8.66
C GLU A 71 -4.83 5.13 8.03
N ARG A 72 -4.62 5.51 6.76
CA ARG A 72 -5.49 6.45 6.06
C ARG A 72 -6.89 5.89 5.78
N ILE A 73 -7.01 4.61 5.42
CA ILE A 73 -8.33 3.99 5.21
C ILE A 73 -9.12 3.97 6.53
N ASP A 74 -8.46 3.59 7.63
CA ASP A 74 -9.07 3.58 8.97
C ASP A 74 -9.43 5.00 9.45
N GLU A 75 -8.55 5.98 9.26
CA GLU A 75 -8.76 7.38 9.65
C GLU A 75 -9.90 8.06 8.88
N GLN A 76 -9.99 7.82 7.57
CA GLN A 76 -10.94 8.50 6.70
C GLN A 76 -12.26 7.73 6.58
N ASN A 77 -12.31 6.47 7.05
CA ASN A 77 -13.43 5.56 6.86
C ASN A 77 -13.90 5.50 5.39
N THR A 78 -12.97 5.70 4.45
CA THR A 78 -13.21 5.68 3.02
C THR A 78 -13.06 4.26 2.48
N PRO A 79 -13.82 3.86 1.45
CA PRO A 79 -13.44 2.69 0.68
C PRO A 79 -12.08 2.94 -0.01
N PHE A 80 -11.46 1.86 -0.49
CA PHE A 80 -10.15 1.88 -1.15
C PHE A 80 -9.99 3.05 -2.15
N TYR A 81 -8.79 3.62 -2.22
CA TYR A 81 -8.51 4.87 -2.93
C TYR A 81 -9.00 4.86 -4.37
N ALA A 82 -9.79 5.86 -4.76
CA ALA A 82 -10.41 5.97 -6.08
C ALA A 82 -9.45 5.94 -7.28
N ASP A 83 -8.16 6.24 -7.08
CA ASP A 83 -7.13 6.23 -8.13
C ASP A 83 -6.53 4.84 -8.38
N ILE A 84 -6.89 3.84 -7.56
CA ILE A 84 -6.54 2.45 -7.78
C ILE A 84 -7.76 1.56 -7.63
N ASP A 85 -7.88 0.58 -8.52
CA ASP A 85 -8.94 -0.40 -8.38
C ASP A 85 -8.74 -1.21 -7.08
N SER A 86 -9.85 -1.45 -6.39
CA SER A 86 -9.87 -2.15 -5.09
C SER A 86 -9.22 -3.53 -5.19
N MET A 87 -9.35 -4.19 -6.35
CA MET A 87 -8.75 -5.49 -6.60
C MET A 87 -7.22 -5.46 -6.55
N GLU A 88 -6.60 -4.50 -7.25
CA GLU A 88 -5.15 -4.41 -7.31
C GLU A 88 -4.55 -4.06 -5.93
N LEU A 89 -5.23 -3.21 -5.16
CA LEU A 89 -4.78 -2.89 -3.81
C LEU A 89 -4.86 -4.12 -2.90
N MET A 90 -5.95 -4.88 -2.95
CA MET A 90 -6.09 -6.08 -2.14
C MET A 90 -5.10 -7.18 -2.52
N GLU A 91 -4.83 -7.37 -3.80
CA GLU A 91 -3.76 -8.27 -4.27
C GLU A 91 -2.43 -7.88 -3.62
N LYS A 92 -2.09 -6.60 -3.72
CA LYS A 92 -0.85 -6.03 -3.19
C LYS A 92 -0.75 -6.19 -1.68
N LEU A 93 -1.81 -5.86 -0.94
CA LEU A 93 -1.87 -6.04 0.51
C LEU A 93 -1.73 -7.52 0.89
N SER A 94 -2.34 -8.44 0.13
CA SER A 94 -2.23 -9.88 0.40
C SER A 94 -0.83 -10.45 0.20
N SER A 95 0.04 -9.75 -0.56
CA SER A 95 1.43 -10.13 -0.81
C SER A 95 2.42 -9.59 0.24
N ILE A 96 1.96 -8.85 1.24
CA ILE A 96 2.78 -8.27 2.31
C ILE A 96 3.08 -9.34 3.37
N SER A 97 4.19 -9.16 4.10
CA SER A 97 4.52 -10.03 5.22
C SER A 97 3.40 -10.04 6.28
N SER A 98 3.07 -11.23 6.78
CA SER A 98 2.06 -11.37 7.83
C SER A 98 2.44 -10.63 9.11
N GLU A 99 3.74 -10.47 9.39
CA GLU A 99 4.25 -9.70 10.52
C GLU A 99 3.77 -8.24 10.47
N VAL A 100 3.93 -7.56 9.34
CA VAL A 100 3.49 -6.16 9.18
C VAL A 100 1.98 -6.06 9.30
N LEU A 101 1.24 -6.97 8.68
CA LEU A 101 -0.22 -6.95 8.71
C LEU A 101 -0.77 -7.27 10.11
N SER A 102 -0.14 -8.18 10.87
CA SER A 102 -0.56 -8.57 12.22
C SER A 102 -0.56 -7.38 13.19
N ALA A 103 0.44 -6.49 13.08
CA ALA A 103 0.53 -5.28 13.88
C ALA A 103 -0.64 -4.30 13.65
N HIS A 104 -1.32 -4.41 12.50
CA HIS A 104 -2.45 -3.58 12.10
C HIS A 104 -3.76 -4.36 11.99
N LYS A 105 -3.82 -5.58 12.56
CA LYS A 105 -4.95 -6.51 12.43
C LYS A 105 -6.30 -5.89 12.80
N SER A 106 -6.37 -5.19 13.93
CA SER A 106 -7.63 -4.56 14.37
C SER A 106 -8.15 -3.48 13.40
N LYS A 107 -7.27 -2.81 12.66
CA LYS A 107 -7.64 -1.83 11.62
C LYS A 107 -8.11 -2.54 10.36
N LEU A 108 -7.36 -3.56 9.93
CA LEU A 108 -7.73 -4.40 8.80
C LEU A 108 -9.09 -5.07 9.00
N ASP A 109 -9.37 -5.59 10.20
CA ASP A 109 -10.66 -6.19 10.51
C ASP A 109 -11.80 -5.16 10.42
N ARG A 110 -11.62 -3.94 10.93
CA ARG A 110 -12.61 -2.86 10.76
C ARG A 110 -12.84 -2.50 9.30
N MET A 111 -11.77 -2.39 8.51
CA MET A 111 -11.85 -2.12 7.08
C MET A 111 -12.66 -3.19 6.36
N ILE A 112 -12.35 -4.47 6.62
CA ILE A 112 -13.03 -5.61 6.02
C ILE A 112 -14.50 -5.67 6.46
N GLU A 113 -14.78 -5.47 7.75
CA GLU A 113 -16.14 -5.39 8.25
C GLU A 113 -16.94 -4.28 7.57
N ASN A 114 -16.32 -3.14 7.29
CA ASN A 114 -16.97 -2.03 6.59
C ASN A 114 -17.34 -2.42 5.15
N VAL A 115 -16.44 -3.13 4.46
CA VAL A 115 -16.70 -3.69 3.12
C VAL A 115 -17.87 -4.67 3.15
N GLU A 116 -17.89 -5.58 4.11
CA GLU A 116 -18.93 -6.61 4.25
C GLU A 116 -20.29 -6.01 4.66
N LYS A 117 -20.32 -5.10 5.64
CA LYS A 117 -21.55 -4.45 6.13
C LYS A 117 -22.25 -3.62 5.06
N ASN A 118 -21.47 -2.97 4.17
CA ASN A 118 -22.02 -2.18 3.08
C ASN A 118 -22.26 -2.99 1.80
N ASN A 119 -22.07 -4.31 1.86
CA ASN A 119 -22.26 -5.24 0.75
C ASN A 119 -21.49 -4.85 -0.51
N LEU A 120 -20.31 -4.21 -0.36
CA LEU A 120 -19.56 -3.64 -1.49
C LEU A 120 -19.09 -4.72 -2.47
N ILE A 121 -18.96 -5.97 -2.00
CA ILE A 121 -18.54 -7.13 -2.80
C ILE A 121 -19.67 -7.65 -3.70
N ASP A 122 -20.93 -7.40 -3.37
CA ASP A 122 -22.06 -7.90 -4.16
C ASP A 122 -22.71 -6.80 -5.02
N LEU A 123 -22.10 -5.60 -5.05
CA LEU A 123 -22.53 -4.52 -5.93
C LEU A 123 -22.20 -4.89 -7.38
N ALA A 124 -23.24 -5.13 -8.18
CA ALA A 124 -23.14 -5.59 -9.56
C ALA A 124 -22.33 -4.66 -10.50
N ASP A 125 -22.20 -3.39 -10.13
CA ASP A 125 -21.45 -2.40 -10.93
C ASP A 125 -19.95 -2.35 -10.60
N VAL A 126 -19.49 -3.14 -9.62
CA VAL A 126 -18.07 -3.16 -9.19
C VAL A 126 -17.26 -4.21 -9.96
N TRP A 127 -17.88 -5.32 -10.37
CA TRP A 127 -17.19 -6.45 -10.99
C TRP A 127 -17.60 -6.62 -12.44
N MET A 128 -16.62 -6.77 -13.32
CA MET A 128 -16.89 -7.08 -14.73
C MET A 128 -17.21 -8.57 -14.92
N PHE A 129 -16.67 -9.45 -14.06
CA PHE A 129 -16.84 -10.90 -14.12
C PHE A 129 -16.85 -11.53 -12.72
N ASP A 130 -17.49 -12.70 -12.58
CA ASP A 130 -17.56 -13.44 -11.31
C ASP A 130 -16.17 -13.84 -10.79
N GLU A 131 -15.21 -14.13 -11.68
CA GLU A 131 -13.84 -14.49 -11.28
C GLU A 131 -13.11 -13.36 -10.56
N GLN A 132 -13.41 -12.09 -10.88
CA GLN A 132 -12.81 -10.93 -10.19
C GLN A 132 -13.31 -10.85 -8.75
N LYS A 133 -14.61 -11.10 -8.57
CA LYS A 133 -15.23 -11.16 -7.25
C LYS A 133 -14.65 -12.30 -6.40
N GLU A 134 -14.51 -13.49 -6.98
CA GLU A 134 -13.87 -14.63 -6.30
C GLU A 134 -12.42 -14.33 -5.91
N THR A 135 -11.66 -13.70 -6.81
CA THR A 135 -10.26 -13.32 -6.57
C THR A 135 -10.16 -12.30 -5.42
N TYR A 136 -11.00 -11.27 -5.43
CA TYR A 136 -11.06 -10.27 -4.37
C TYR A 136 -11.39 -10.89 -3.00
N GLN A 137 -12.38 -11.79 -2.96
CA GLN A 137 -12.70 -12.57 -1.76
C GLN A 137 -11.53 -13.44 -1.30
N GLY A 138 -10.76 -14.00 -2.24
CA GLY A 138 -9.51 -14.71 -1.97
C GLY A 138 -8.52 -13.85 -1.19
N TYR A 139 -8.30 -12.60 -1.61
CA TYR A 139 -7.40 -11.67 -0.90
C TYR A 139 -7.91 -11.31 0.50
N ILE A 140 -9.22 -11.05 0.65
CA ILE A 140 -9.83 -10.83 1.98
C ILE A 140 -9.59 -12.03 2.88
N ASN A 141 -9.77 -13.25 2.38
CA ASN A 141 -9.57 -14.47 3.16
C ASN A 141 -8.11 -14.66 3.60
N ILE A 142 -7.14 -14.27 2.78
CA ILE A 142 -5.72 -14.25 3.16
C ILE A 142 -5.52 -13.30 4.34
N ILE A 143 -6.04 -12.07 4.24
CA ILE A 143 -5.89 -11.04 5.29
C ILE A 143 -6.62 -11.44 6.59
N LYS A 144 -7.80 -12.07 6.48
CA LYS A 144 -8.56 -12.55 7.65
C LYS A 144 -7.81 -13.62 8.46
N LYS A 145 -7.01 -14.47 7.80
CA LYS A 145 -6.26 -15.58 8.41
C LYS A 145 -4.97 -15.15 9.13
N ILE A 146 -4.62 -13.86 9.08
CA ILE A 146 -3.45 -13.32 9.78
C ILE A 146 -3.77 -13.27 11.27
N ASN A 147 -2.91 -13.90 12.08
CA ASN A 147 -3.00 -13.93 13.54
C ASN A 147 -2.34 -12.70 14.17
#